data_AF-A0A953PTI0-F1
#
_entry.id   AF-A0A953PTI0-F1
#
_cell.length_a   1.000
_cell.length_b   1.000
_cell.length_c   1.000
_cell.angle_alpha   90.00
_cell.angle_beta   90.00
_cell.angle_gamma   90.00
#
_symmetry.space_group_name_H-M   'P 1'
#
loop_
_entity.id
_entity.type
_entity.pdbx_description
1 polymer ?
#
loop_
_entity_poly.entity_id
_entity_poly.type
_entity_poly.pdbx_seq_one_letter_code
_entity_poly.pdbx_strand_id
1 'polypeptide(L)'
;MRAAFCIFIVVGSLAAQEHPCVRNFVVPDYPPLARMARLQGKVVMDIEILANGHIGEIKTSGAHRLLRSEAKRNISRWTFGDFPATSKFPLHHRVVFVYKLEGGPRSENHPTYVFRLPDFVEIKTNPPIQNW
;
A
#
# COMPACT_ATOMS: atom_id res chain seq x y z
N MET A 1 21.70 55.64 -9.82
CA MET A 1 20.57 54.83 -9.29
C MET A 1 21.10 53.44 -8.98
N ARG A 2 21.17 53.06 -7.70
CA ARG A 2 21.67 51.74 -7.25
C ARG A 2 20.46 50.84 -6.98
N ALA A 3 20.21 49.87 -7.84
CA ALA A 3 19.15 48.89 -7.64
C ALA A 3 19.64 47.80 -6.69
N ALA A 4 19.01 47.72 -5.51
CA ALA A 4 19.21 46.64 -4.56
C ALA A 4 18.40 45.42 -5.01
N PHE A 5 19.07 44.32 -5.31
CA PHE A 5 18.43 43.07 -5.70
C PHE A 5 18.24 42.22 -4.43
N CYS A 6 17.03 42.22 -3.89
CA CYS A 6 16.68 41.37 -2.75
C CYS A 6 16.58 39.91 -3.21
N ILE A 7 17.59 39.12 -2.85
CA ILE A 7 17.56 37.66 -3.01
C ILE A 7 16.66 37.10 -1.89
N PHE A 8 15.46 36.67 -2.25
CA PHE A 8 14.60 35.88 -1.36
C PHE A 8 15.10 34.44 -1.34
N ILE A 9 15.79 34.05 -0.27
CA ILE A 9 16.09 32.64 0.00
C ILE A 9 14.78 31.99 0.44
N VAL A 10 14.18 31.21 -0.46
CA VAL A 10 13.06 30.32 -0.12
C VAL A 10 13.64 29.16 0.68
N VAL A 11 13.53 29.23 2.00
CA VAL A 11 13.83 28.10 2.89
C VAL A 11 12.69 27.10 2.73
N GLY A 12 12.86 26.13 1.83
CA GLY A 12 12.01 24.96 1.77
C GLY A 12 12.29 24.08 2.99
N SER A 13 11.38 24.01 3.94
CA SER A 13 11.48 23.06 5.06
C SER A 13 11.48 21.64 4.50
N LEU A 14 12.64 20.98 4.57
CA LEU A 14 12.77 19.55 4.34
C LEU A 14 12.23 18.84 5.59
N ALA A 15 10.91 18.78 5.73
CA ALA A 15 10.31 17.89 6.71
C ALA A 15 10.63 16.46 6.25
N ALA A 16 11.58 15.81 6.92
CA ALA A 16 11.80 14.38 6.79
C ALA A 16 10.47 13.71 7.12
N GLN A 17 9.80 13.13 6.13
CA GLN A 17 8.57 12.38 6.35
C GLN A 17 8.98 11.09 7.08
N GLU A 18 8.80 11.06 8.39
CA GLU A 18 9.00 9.85 9.18
C GLU A 18 7.90 8.86 8.81
N HIS A 19 8.25 7.80 8.07
CA HIS A 19 7.32 6.74 7.71
C HIS A 19 7.10 5.81 8.92
N PRO A 20 5.87 5.36 9.18
CA PRO A 20 5.59 4.47 10.30
C PRO A 20 6.27 3.11 10.09
N CYS A 21 6.87 2.57 11.15
CA CYS A 21 7.51 1.25 11.11
C CYS A 21 6.45 0.15 11.18
N VAL A 22 6.52 -0.85 10.30
CA VAL A 22 5.65 -2.04 10.35
C VAL A 22 6.21 -3.04 11.37
N ARG A 23 5.43 -3.37 12.40
CA ARG A 23 5.78 -4.32 13.46
C ARG A 23 5.33 -5.74 13.14
N ASN A 24 4.09 -5.88 12.71
CA ASN A 24 3.54 -7.15 12.26
C ASN A 24 3.08 -7.01 10.82
N PHE A 25 3.62 -7.86 9.95
CA PHE A 25 3.30 -7.89 8.53
C PHE A 25 2.67 -9.24 8.18
N VAL A 26 1.59 -9.21 7.41
CA VAL A 26 0.95 -10.41 6.87
C VAL A 26 1.03 -10.38 5.36
N VAL A 27 1.62 -11.41 4.75
CA VAL A 27 1.70 -11.56 3.29
C VAL A 27 0.29 -11.55 2.69
N PRO A 28 0.00 -10.70 1.68
CA PRO A 28 -1.31 -10.66 1.04
C PRO A 28 -1.50 -11.77 0.03
N ASP A 29 -2.74 -12.24 -0.10
CA ASP A 29 -3.10 -13.22 -1.11
C ASP A 29 -3.57 -12.53 -2.40
N TYR A 30 -3.39 -13.23 -3.52
CA TYR A 30 -4.11 -12.92 -4.76
C TYR A 30 -5.46 -13.66 -4.74
N PRO A 31 -6.63 -12.97 -4.74
CA PRO A 31 -7.90 -13.66 -4.62
C PRO A 31 -8.13 -14.66 -5.75
N PRO A 32 -8.46 -15.94 -5.47
CA PRO A 32 -8.65 -16.94 -6.51
C PRO A 32 -9.68 -16.53 -7.56
N LEU A 33 -10.82 -15.97 -7.13
CA LEU A 33 -11.86 -15.46 -8.04
C LEU A 33 -11.36 -14.28 -8.89
N ALA A 34 -10.54 -13.40 -8.33
CA ALA A 34 -9.94 -12.31 -9.11
C ALA A 34 -8.96 -12.85 -10.16
N ARG A 35 -8.16 -13.87 -9.81
CA ARG A 35 -7.25 -14.55 -10.74
C ARG A 35 -8.02 -15.25 -11.86
N MET A 36 -9.07 -16.00 -11.52
CA MET A 36 -9.94 -16.69 -12.48
C MET A 36 -10.60 -15.72 -13.46
N ALA A 37 -11.11 -14.59 -12.95
CA ALA A 37 -11.68 -13.52 -13.74
C ALA A 37 -10.64 -12.59 -14.40
N ARG A 38 -9.35 -12.94 -14.31
CA ARG A 38 -8.21 -12.18 -14.85
C ARG A 38 -8.16 -10.70 -14.41
N LEU A 39 -8.68 -10.39 -13.22
CA LEU A 39 -8.76 -9.03 -12.68
C LEU A 39 -7.41 -8.58 -12.14
N GLN A 40 -6.94 -7.43 -12.61
CA GLN A 40 -5.72 -6.79 -12.15
C GLN A 40 -6.01 -5.36 -11.67
N GLY A 41 -5.03 -4.74 -11.04
CA GLY A 41 -5.05 -3.30 -10.82
C GLY A 41 -4.43 -2.86 -9.50
N LYS A 42 -4.46 -1.54 -9.31
CA LYS A 42 -3.95 -0.86 -8.14
C LYS A 42 -5.07 -0.55 -7.15
N VAL A 43 -4.93 -1.02 -5.93
CA VAL A 43 -5.75 -0.64 -4.78
C VAL A 43 -4.99 0.41 -3.97
N VAL A 44 -5.58 1.58 -3.80
CA VAL A 44 -5.05 2.62 -2.93
C VAL A 44 -5.87 2.61 -1.64
N MET A 45 -5.18 2.59 -0.50
CA MET A 45 -5.78 2.57 0.81
C MET A 45 -5.28 3.76 1.61
N ASP A 46 -6.18 4.66 1.99
CA ASP A 46 -5.91 5.67 3.01
C ASP A 46 -6.38 5.08 4.35
N ILE A 47 -5.43 4.86 5.25
CA ILE A 47 -5.62 4.18 6.53
C ILE A 47 -5.39 5.14 7.70
N GLU A 48 -6.04 4.86 8.81
CA GLU A 48 -5.72 5.42 10.12
C GLU A 48 -4.93 4.41 10.93
N ILE A 49 -3.80 4.81 11.47
CA ILE A 49 -3.03 4.03 12.44
C ILE A 49 -3.33 4.61 13.81
N LEU A 50 -3.81 3.77 14.72
CA LEU A 50 -4.19 4.15 16.09
C LEU A 50 -2.96 4.15 17.00
N ALA A 51 -3.07 4.76 18.18
CA ALA A 51 -1.96 4.86 19.14
C ALA A 51 -1.41 3.51 19.62
N ASN A 52 -2.23 2.45 19.56
CA ASN A 52 -1.82 1.08 19.88
C ASN A 52 -1.16 0.35 18.69
N GLY A 53 -0.95 1.02 17.57
CA GLY A 53 -0.37 0.45 16.36
C GLY A 53 -1.33 -0.31 15.45
N HIS A 54 -2.58 -0.52 15.86
CA HIS A 54 -3.59 -1.18 15.04
C HIS A 54 -4.20 -0.22 14.01
N ILE A 55 -4.79 -0.78 12.96
CA ILE A 55 -5.48 0.01 11.94
C ILE A 55 -6.91 0.34 12.39
N GLY A 56 -7.28 1.62 12.25
CA GLY A 56 -8.61 2.18 12.44
C GLY A 56 -9.40 2.23 11.13
N GLU A 57 -9.85 3.43 10.73
CA GLU A 57 -10.60 3.60 9.48
C GLU A 57 -9.74 3.23 8.24
N ILE A 58 -10.38 2.60 7.25
CA ILE A 58 -9.75 2.24 5.97
C ILE A 58 -10.65 2.68 4.82
N LYS A 59 -10.18 3.64 4.03
CA LYS A 59 -10.82 4.09 2.78
C LYS A 59 -10.07 3.48 1.61
N THR A 60 -10.79 2.78 0.74
CA THR A 60 -10.19 2.09 -0.42
C THR A 60 -10.71 2.65 -1.74
N SER A 61 -9.82 2.79 -2.71
CA SER A 61 -10.13 3.27 -4.07
C SER A 61 -9.31 2.52 -5.13
N GLY A 62 -9.63 2.74 -6.41
CA GLY A 62 -8.93 2.13 -7.54
C GLY A 62 -9.60 0.84 -8.02
N ALA A 63 -8.87 -0.27 -7.99
CA ALA A 63 -9.20 -1.53 -8.67
C ALA A 63 -10.55 -2.17 -8.30
N HIS A 64 -10.85 -3.30 -8.94
CA HIS A 64 -12.10 -4.04 -8.73
C HIS A 64 -12.38 -4.38 -7.26
N ARG A 65 -13.66 -4.44 -6.88
CA ARG A 65 -14.12 -4.65 -5.49
C ARG A 65 -13.49 -5.87 -4.82
N LEU A 66 -13.31 -6.97 -5.55
CA LEU A 66 -12.69 -8.20 -5.04
C LEU A 66 -11.24 -7.99 -4.58
N LEU A 67 -10.47 -7.19 -5.33
CA LEU A 67 -9.09 -6.85 -4.95
C LEU A 67 -9.08 -5.89 -3.76
N ARG A 68 -10.01 -4.91 -3.74
CA ARG A 68 -10.17 -3.99 -2.61
C ARG A 68 -10.52 -4.68 -1.31
N SER A 69 -11.46 -5.65 -1.34
CA SER A 69 -11.85 -6.41 -0.15
C SER A 69 -10.71 -7.26 0.39
N GLU A 70 -9.88 -7.82 -0.50
CA GLU A 70 -8.70 -8.59 -0.11
C GLU A 70 -7.65 -7.70 0.56
N ALA A 71 -7.26 -6.63 -0.12
CA ALA A 71 -6.27 -5.68 0.38
C ALA A 71 -6.71 -5.11 1.75
N LYS A 72 -7.99 -4.75 1.90
CA LYS A 72 -8.56 -4.29 3.18
C LYS A 72 -8.45 -5.37 4.26
N ARG A 73 -8.82 -6.62 3.96
CA ARG A 73 -8.72 -7.72 4.93
C ARG A 73 -7.28 -7.98 5.36
N ASN A 74 -6.33 -7.90 4.43
CA ASN A 74 -4.91 -8.12 4.71
C ASN A 74 -4.34 -6.99 5.57
N ILE A 75 -4.51 -5.73 5.16
CA ILE A 75 -3.92 -4.57 5.84
C ILE A 75 -4.43 -4.46 7.28
N SER A 76 -5.70 -4.78 7.56
CA SER A 76 -6.27 -4.80 8.92
C SER A 76 -5.56 -5.72 9.92
N ARG A 77 -4.72 -6.65 9.43
CA ARG A 77 -3.95 -7.58 10.27
C ARG A 77 -2.53 -7.09 10.56
N TRP A 78 -2.13 -5.98 9.94
CA TRP A 78 -0.84 -5.37 10.20
C TRP A 78 -0.88 -4.58 11.50
N THR A 79 0.29 -4.42 12.13
CA THR A 79 0.47 -3.47 13.22
C THR A 79 1.70 -2.61 12.95
N PHE A 80 1.64 -1.37 13.43
CA PHE A 80 2.70 -0.37 13.30
C PHE A 80 3.25 0.00 14.68
N GLY A 81 4.46 0.55 14.73
CA GLY A 81 5.11 0.93 15.98
C GLY A 81 6.32 1.81 15.77
N ASP A 82 7.16 1.91 16.80
CA ASP A 82 8.33 2.81 16.84
C ASP A 82 7.95 4.27 16.58
N PHE A 83 6.79 4.69 17.08
CA PHE A 83 6.33 6.06 16.91
C PHE A 83 7.17 7.01 17.78
N PRO A 84 7.64 8.15 17.24
CA PRO A 84 8.20 9.23 18.04
C PRO A 84 7.24 9.67 19.14
N ALA A 85 7.76 10.10 20.28
CA ALA A 85 6.95 10.61 21.41
C ALA A 85 6.08 11.82 21.03
N THR A 86 6.42 12.53 19.95
CA THR A 86 5.69 13.68 19.40
C THR A 86 4.54 13.30 18.47
N SER A 87 4.33 12.00 18.20
CA SER A 87 3.31 11.52 17.26
C SER A 87 1.90 11.86 17.74
N LYS A 88 1.06 12.31 16.80
CA LYS A 88 -0.36 12.54 17.04
C LYS A 88 -1.17 11.44 16.36
N PHE A 89 -2.19 10.94 17.06
CA PHE A 89 -3.05 9.87 16.58
C PHE A 89 -4.49 10.35 16.38
N PRO A 90 -5.25 9.78 15.43
CA PRO A 90 -4.81 8.75 14.47
C PRO A 90 -3.80 9.30 13.46
N LEU A 91 -2.79 8.48 13.12
CA LEU A 91 -1.82 8.80 12.08
C LEU A 91 -2.40 8.37 10.73
N HIS A 92 -2.58 9.32 9.81
CA HIS A 92 -3.04 9.01 8.46
C HIS A 92 -1.86 8.53 7.61
N HIS A 93 -2.04 7.38 6.96
CA HIS A 93 -1.02 6.81 6.10
C HIS A 93 -1.63 6.22 4.84
N ARG A 94 -0.88 6.20 3.73
CA ARG A 94 -1.35 5.69 2.45
C ARG A 94 -0.56 4.44 2.08
N VAL A 95 -1.27 3.36 1.79
CA VAL A 95 -0.68 2.09 1.35
C VAL A 95 -1.24 1.70 -0.01
N VAL A 96 -0.36 1.24 -0.91
CA VAL A 96 -0.71 0.88 -2.28
C VAL A 96 -0.45 -0.60 -2.53
N PHE A 97 -1.50 -1.34 -2.86
CA PHE A 97 -1.41 -2.74 -3.27
C PHE A 97 -1.57 -2.83 -4.79
N VAL A 98 -0.65 -3.51 -5.47
CA VAL A 98 -0.67 -3.69 -6.92
C VAL A 98 -0.81 -5.17 -7.23
N TYR A 99 -1.90 -5.53 -7.93
CA TYR A 99 -2.17 -6.89 -8.37
C TYR A 99 -1.91 -7.02 -9.87
N LYS A 100 -1.01 -7.90 -10.27
CA LYS A 100 -0.65 -8.16 -11.68
C LYS A 100 -0.74 -9.64 -12.02
N LEU A 101 -1.13 -9.93 -13.26
CA LEU A 101 -0.90 -11.25 -13.84
C LEU A 101 0.28 -11.14 -14.80
N GLU A 102 1.32 -11.95 -14.59
CA GLU A 102 2.53 -11.97 -15.39
C GLU A 102 2.95 -13.43 -15.66
N GLY A 103 3.68 -13.65 -16.75
CA GLY A 103 4.10 -14.98 -17.17
C GLY A 103 3.02 -15.77 -17.95
N GLY A 104 3.32 -17.04 -18.24
CA GLY A 104 2.43 -17.94 -18.96
C GLY A 104 1.31 -18.52 -18.08
N PRO A 105 0.17 -18.98 -18.67
CA PRO A 105 -0.91 -19.60 -17.92
C PRO A 105 -0.44 -20.84 -17.15
N ARG A 106 -0.85 -20.97 -15.88
CA ARG A 106 -0.64 -22.18 -15.07
C ARG A 106 -1.87 -22.49 -14.22
N SER A 107 -2.09 -23.78 -13.95
CA SER A 107 -3.17 -24.25 -13.08
C SER A 107 -2.93 -23.75 -11.65
N GLU A 108 -1.71 -23.97 -11.17
CA GLU A 108 -1.25 -23.57 -9.86
C GLU A 108 -1.02 -22.06 -9.76
N ASN A 109 -1.20 -21.52 -8.56
CA ASN A 109 -0.96 -20.13 -8.22
C ASN A 109 0.47 -20.00 -7.67
N HIS A 110 1.35 -19.32 -8.42
CA HIS A 110 2.73 -19.07 -8.01
C HIS A 110 2.96 -17.57 -7.81
N PRO A 111 2.52 -16.99 -6.68
CA PRO A 111 2.63 -15.56 -6.48
C PRO A 111 4.07 -15.14 -6.19
N THR A 112 4.52 -14.06 -6.84
CA THR A 112 5.76 -13.35 -6.52
C THR A 112 5.41 -12.01 -5.88
N TYR A 113 6.20 -11.62 -4.88
CA TYR A 113 5.95 -10.43 -4.09
C TYR A 113 7.08 -9.40 -4.21
N VAL A 114 6.71 -8.13 -4.22
CA VAL A 114 7.65 -7.01 -3.99
C VAL A 114 7.12 -6.17 -2.85
N PHE A 115 7.87 -6.11 -1.76
CA PHE A 115 7.51 -5.33 -0.57
C PHE A 115 8.42 -4.10 -0.47
N ARG A 116 7.79 -2.91 -0.43
CA ARG A 116 8.44 -1.64 -0.10
C ARG A 116 7.62 -1.01 1.01
N LEU A 117 7.79 -1.56 2.21
CA LEU A 117 7.01 -1.20 3.38
C LEU A 117 7.41 0.19 3.91
N PRO A 118 6.48 0.92 4.54
CA PRO A 118 5.07 0.56 4.73
C PRO A 118 4.17 0.83 3.50
N ASP A 119 4.67 1.58 2.52
CA ASP A 119 3.84 2.27 1.53
C ASP A 119 3.31 1.38 0.40
N PHE A 120 4.00 0.29 0.09
CA PHE A 120 3.77 -0.42 -1.16
C PHE A 120 3.95 -1.93 -1.08
N VAL A 121 3.00 -2.64 -1.69
CA VAL A 121 3.04 -4.08 -1.90
C VAL A 121 2.62 -4.41 -3.33
N GLU A 122 3.40 -5.20 -4.04
CA GLU A 122 3.02 -5.76 -5.34
C GLU A 122 2.92 -7.28 -5.25
N ILE A 123 1.82 -7.80 -5.78
CA ILE A 123 1.51 -9.21 -5.90
C ILE A 123 1.38 -9.53 -7.39
N LYS A 124 2.29 -10.37 -7.87
CA LYS A 124 2.27 -10.90 -9.23
C LYS A 124 1.88 -12.36 -9.19
N THR A 125 1.03 -12.83 -10.07
CA THR A 125 0.80 -14.28 -10.24
C THR A 125 0.61 -14.63 -11.70
N ASN A 126 0.69 -15.89 -12.07
CA ASN A 126 0.36 -16.35 -13.40
C ASN A 126 -1.16 -16.29 -13.67
N PRO A 127 -1.57 -16.04 -14.92
CA PRO A 127 -2.97 -16.21 -15.30
C PRO A 127 -3.39 -17.69 -15.16
N PRO A 128 -4.70 -17.96 -14.96
CA PRO A 128 -5.23 -19.32 -14.95
C PRO A 128 -5.18 -19.91 -16.37
N ILE A 129 -5.09 -21.25 -16.47
CA ILE A 129 -5.28 -21.97 -17.74
C ILE A 129 -6.73 -21.75 -18.19
N GLN A 130 -6.92 -21.47 -19.48
CA GLN A 130 -8.24 -21.27 -20.08
C GLN A 130 -8.54 -22.50 -20.93
N ASN A 131 -9.32 -23.43 -20.37
CA ASN A 131 -9.87 -24.54 -21.14
C ASN A 131 -11.18 -24.03 -21.76
N TRP A 132 -11.20 -23.88 -23.08
CA TRP A 132 -12.40 -23.65 -23.89
C TRP A 132 -12.61 -24.83 -24.82
#